data_AF-A0A146M7N6-F1
#
_entry.id   AF-A0A146M7N6-F1
#
_cell.length_a   1.000
_cell.length_b   1.000
_cell.length_c   1.000
_cell.angle_alpha   90.00
_cell.angle_beta   90.00
_cell.angle_gamma   90.00
#
_symmetry.space_group_name_H-M   'P 1'
#
loop_
_entity.id
_entity.type
_entity.pdbx_description
1 polymer ?
#
loop_
_entity_poly.entity_id
_entity_poly.type
_entity_poly.pdbx_seq_one_letter_code
_entity_poly.pdbx_strand_id
1 'polypeptide(L)'
;SGKKVCRFKEMDLEFLKEVKRSLNVRFTDVLLTALSNSLEGFFAKWGETVEHMRVVIPARLPVPSEGLTNLFTVAMLELPITGKDKMKKIQVSQEKLKKLPDYYVNYWLLRVAFTIFPATLLSKFAVCSQATLSTSNVPGP
;
A
#
# COMPACT_ATOMS: atom_id res chain seq x y z
N SER A 1 23.19 6.05 3.38
CA SER A 1 22.85 4.62 3.59
C SER A 1 22.16 4.49 4.94
N GLY A 2 20.89 4.07 4.98
CA GLY A 2 20.11 4.00 6.23
C GLY A 2 20.28 2.68 6.97
N LYS A 3 20.09 2.68 8.30
CA LYS A 3 20.10 1.46 9.12
C LYS A 3 18.86 0.62 8.78
N LYS A 4 19.07 -0.59 8.25
CA LYS A 4 17.98 -1.55 8.03
C LYS A 4 17.62 -2.20 9.36
N VAL A 5 16.36 -2.12 9.77
CA VAL A 5 15.85 -2.74 10.99
C VAL A 5 14.67 -3.62 10.60
N CYS A 6 14.74 -4.91 10.95
CA CYS A 6 13.61 -5.83 10.81
C CYS A 6 12.99 -6.03 12.20
N ARG A 7 11.67 -5.88 12.31
CA ARG A 7 10.90 -6.21 13.52
C ARG A 7 9.76 -7.12 13.13
N PHE A 8 9.59 -8.18 13.90
CA PHE A 8 8.47 -9.10 13.76
C PHE A 8 7.51 -8.90 14.93
N LYS A 9 6.22 -8.85 14.64
CA LYS A 9 5.15 -8.79 15.64
C LYS A 9 4.01 -9.67 15.15
N GLU A 10 3.64 -10.64 15.97
CA GLU A 10 2.48 -11.48 15.72
C GLU A 10 1.20 -10.66 15.90
N MET A 11 0.25 -10.87 15.00
CA MET A 11 -1.09 -10.28 15.06
C MET A 11 -2.10 -11.42 14.94
N ASP A 12 -3.08 -11.43 15.83
CA ASP A 12 -4.16 -12.40 15.76
C ASP A 12 -5.03 -12.14 14.51
N LEU A 13 -5.00 -13.11 13.59
CA LEU A 13 -5.71 -13.02 12.33
C LEU A 13 -7.23 -13.12 12.52
N GLU A 14 -7.71 -13.86 13.52
CA GLU A 14 -9.14 -14.01 13.76
C GLU A 14 -9.74 -12.73 14.30
N PHE A 15 -9.05 -12.05 15.22
CA PHE A 15 -9.41 -10.71 15.65
C PHE A 15 -9.52 -9.72 14.47
N LEU A 16 -8.56 -9.72 13.55
CA LEU A 16 -8.61 -8.84 12.36
C LEU A 16 -9.79 -9.18 11.44
N LYS A 17 -10.10 -10.47 11.26
CA LYS A 17 -11.26 -10.92 10.47
C LYS A 17 -12.58 -10.55 11.15
N GLU A 18 -12.63 -10.55 12.48
CA GLU A 18 -13.80 -10.12 13.24
C GLU A 18 -14.05 -8.62 13.08
N VAL A 19 -13.03 -7.79 13.27
CA VAL A 19 -13.10 -6.33 13.03
C VAL A 19 -13.53 -6.02 11.60
N LYS A 20 -12.96 -6.74 10.62
CA LYS A 20 -13.36 -6.62 9.21
C LYS A 20 -14.86 -6.90 9.04
N ARG A 21 -15.36 -7.99 9.65
CA ARG A 21 -16.76 -8.44 9.54
C ARG A 21 -17.71 -7.47 10.22
N SER A 22 -17.39 -7.00 11.42
CA SER A 22 -18.25 -6.08 12.19
C SER A 22 -18.38 -4.70 11.53
N LEU A 23 -17.33 -4.22 10.88
CA LEU A 23 -17.32 -2.93 10.19
C LEU A 23 -17.74 -3.03 8.71
N ASN A 24 -17.92 -4.24 8.18
CA ASN A 24 -18.19 -4.50 6.75
C ASN A 24 -17.19 -3.79 5.81
N VAL A 25 -15.90 -3.93 6.09
CA VAL A 25 -14.81 -3.29 5.33
C VAL A 25 -13.85 -4.31 4.70
N ARG A 26 -12.91 -3.86 3.88
CA ARG A 26 -11.84 -4.74 3.38
C ARG A 26 -10.76 -4.89 4.43
N PHE A 27 -10.05 -6.02 4.38
CA PHE A 27 -8.92 -6.26 5.28
C PHE A 27 -7.83 -5.18 5.16
N THR A 28 -7.55 -4.72 3.94
CA THR A 28 -6.61 -3.62 3.67
C THR A 28 -7.05 -2.30 4.32
N ASP A 29 -8.37 -2.04 4.43
CA ASP A 29 -8.89 -0.83 5.10
C ASP A 29 -8.56 -0.85 6.59
N VAL A 30 -8.72 -2.02 7.24
CA VAL A 30 -8.38 -2.22 8.66
C VAL A 30 -6.89 -2.00 8.88
N LEU A 31 -6.05 -2.64 8.07
CA LEU A 31 -4.59 -2.53 8.18
C LEU A 31 -4.09 -1.09 7.99
N LEU A 32 -4.53 -0.42 6.93
CA LEU A 32 -4.11 0.96 6.64
C LEU A 32 -4.61 1.94 7.70
N THR A 33 -5.81 1.73 8.24
CA THR A 33 -6.32 2.56 9.34
C THR A 33 -5.50 2.35 10.62
N ALA A 34 -5.18 1.11 10.97
CA ALA A 34 -4.35 0.81 12.12
C ALA A 34 -2.94 1.42 11.98
N LEU A 35 -2.34 1.30 10.79
CA LEU A 35 -1.06 1.90 10.46
C LEU A 35 -1.10 3.43 10.56
N SER A 36 -2.12 4.06 9.98
CA SER A 36 -2.36 5.50 10.06
C SER A 36 -2.41 6.00 11.51
N ASN A 37 -3.19 5.34 12.37
CA ASN A 37 -3.30 5.70 13.79
C ASN A 37 -1.98 5.48 14.54
N SER A 38 -1.25 4.41 14.23
CA SER A 38 0.06 4.16 14.82
C SER A 38 1.09 5.22 14.43
N LEU A 39 1.06 5.69 13.18
CA LEU A 39 1.94 6.74 12.68
C LEU A 39 1.59 8.10 13.28
N GLU A 40 0.30 8.42 13.42
CA GLU A 40 -0.13 9.65 14.11
C GLU A 40 0.39 9.68 15.55
N GLY A 41 0.23 8.60 16.31
CA GLY A 41 0.76 8.50 17.67
C GLY A 41 2.29 8.50 17.73
N PHE A 42 2.97 8.09 16.67
CA PHE A 42 4.43 8.16 16.56
C PHE A 42 4.90 9.61 16.32
N PHE A 43 4.32 10.31 15.33
CA PHE A 43 4.69 11.70 15.03
C PHE A 43 4.34 12.64 16.18
N ALA A 44 3.20 12.42 16.85
CA ALA A 44 2.81 13.19 18.03
C ALA A 44 3.85 13.09 19.15
N LYS A 45 4.48 11.92 19.36
CA LYS A 45 5.56 11.75 20.36
C LYS A 45 6.84 12.50 19.99
N TRP A 46 7.04 12.82 18.71
CA TRP A 46 8.17 13.58 18.21
C TRP A 46 7.87 15.08 18.07
N GLY A 47 6.67 15.53 18.44
CA GLY A 47 6.26 16.92 18.30
C GLY A 47 6.00 17.34 16.85
N GLU A 48 5.86 16.38 15.94
CA GLU A 48 5.57 16.63 14.53
C GLU A 48 4.10 16.34 14.21
N THR A 49 3.56 17.08 13.24
CA THR A 49 2.24 16.85 12.69
C THR A 49 2.35 16.58 11.20
N VAL A 50 2.05 15.35 10.80
CA VAL A 50 2.00 14.94 9.39
C VAL A 50 0.52 14.77 9.01
N GLU A 51 0.06 15.45 7.97
CA GLU A 51 -1.35 15.35 7.55
C GLU A 51 -1.62 14.08 6.73
N HIS A 52 -0.75 13.83 5.75
CA HIS A 52 -0.88 12.77 4.78
C HIS A 52 0.49 12.17 4.46
N MET A 53 0.52 10.88 4.11
CA MET A 53 1.73 10.18 3.71
C MET A 53 1.45 9.38 2.43
N ARG A 54 2.35 9.45 1.45
CA ARG A 54 2.23 8.64 0.22
C ARG A 54 2.77 7.24 0.47
N VAL A 55 1.88 6.26 0.32
CA VAL A 55 2.14 4.85 0.59
C VAL A 55 1.98 4.05 -0.69
N VAL A 56 2.97 3.22 -1.02
CA VAL A 56 2.85 2.25 -2.10
C VAL A 56 2.14 1.01 -1.58
N ILE A 57 1.07 0.62 -2.27
CA ILE A 57 0.32 -0.60 -2.00
C ILE A 57 0.31 -1.49 -3.24
N PRO A 58 0.59 -2.80 -3.11
CA PRO A 58 0.32 -3.74 -4.18
C PRO A 58 -1.19 -3.95 -4.29
N ALA A 59 -1.68 -4.09 -5.52
CA ALA A 59 -3.09 -4.30 -5.80
C ALA A 59 -3.26 -5.24 -6.98
N ARG A 60 -4.34 -6.02 -6.98
CA ARG A 60 -4.67 -6.91 -8.09
C ARG A 60 -5.45 -6.15 -9.17
N LEU A 61 -5.07 -6.33 -10.43
CA LEU A 61 -5.83 -5.81 -11.57
C LEU A 61 -7.19 -6.52 -11.68
N PRO A 62 -8.28 -5.78 -11.88
CA PRO A 62 -9.62 -6.34 -12.03
C PRO A 62 -9.85 -6.82 -13.48
N VAL A 63 -8.93 -7.64 -14.00
CA VAL A 63 -9.00 -8.16 -15.38
C VAL A 63 -9.30 -9.66 -15.33
N PRO A 64 -10.23 -10.17 -16.16
CA PRO A 64 -10.44 -11.60 -16.30
C PRO A 64 -9.13 -12.28 -16.76
N SER A 65 -8.77 -13.40 -16.13
CA SER A 65 -7.59 -14.17 -16.48
C SER A 65 -7.95 -15.65 -16.54
N GLU A 66 -7.70 -16.26 -17.69
CA GLU A 66 -7.66 -17.71 -17.81
C GLU A 66 -6.26 -18.19 -17.41
N GLY A 67 -6.15 -18.90 -16.28
CA GLY A 67 -4.91 -19.48 -15.79
C GLY A 67 -4.17 -18.70 -14.69
N LEU A 68 -3.02 -19.23 -14.28
CA LEU A 68 -2.15 -18.66 -13.24
C LEU A 68 -1.30 -17.52 -13.83
N THR A 69 -1.85 -16.31 -13.87
CA THR A 69 -1.11 -15.12 -14.28
C THR A 69 -0.90 -14.16 -13.11
N ASN A 70 0.26 -13.52 -13.07
CA ASN A 70 0.52 -12.47 -12.10
C ASN A 70 -0.17 -11.18 -12.57
N LEU A 71 -1.28 -10.85 -11.92
CA LEU A 71 -2.05 -9.63 -12.15
C LEU A 71 -1.83 -8.58 -11.06
N PHE A 72 -0.74 -8.67 -10.31
CA PHE A 72 -0.42 -7.66 -9.30
C PHE A 72 0.25 -6.45 -9.95
N THR A 73 -0.20 -5.27 -9.55
CA THR A 73 0.39 -3.96 -9.84
C THR A 73 0.71 -3.26 -8.54
N VAL A 74 1.35 -2.10 -8.64
CA VAL A 74 1.58 -1.19 -7.53
C VAL A 74 0.80 0.11 -7.74
N ALA A 75 0.34 0.68 -6.65
CA ALA A 75 -0.40 1.93 -6.64
C ALA A 75 0.08 2.82 -5.50
N MET A 76 0.02 4.14 -5.71
CA MET A 76 0.29 5.11 -4.67
C MET A 76 -1.02 5.54 -4.02
N LEU A 77 -1.14 5.34 -2.72
CA LEU A 77 -2.26 5.76 -1.90
C LEU A 77 -1.81 6.91 -0.99
N GLU A 78 -2.58 7.98 -0.95
CA GLU A 78 -2.46 8.98 0.11
C GLU A 78 -3.12 8.48 1.39
N LEU A 79 -2.29 8.08 2.35
CA LEU A 79 -2.72 7.64 3.67
C LEU A 79 -2.95 8.88 4.55
N PRO A 80 -4.18 9.15 5.01
CA PRO A 80 -4.41 10.19 6.00
C PRO A 80 -3.75 9.79 7.32
N ILE A 81 -2.95 10.67 7.91
CA ILE A 81 -2.32 10.45 9.21
C ILE A 81 -3.12 11.15 10.30
N THR A 82 -3.49 12.42 10.09
CA THR A 82 -4.35 13.17 11.02
C THR A 82 -5.78 13.32 10.52
N GLY A 83 -6.68 13.69 11.43
CA GLY A 83 -8.06 14.05 11.15
C GLY A 83 -9.08 12.94 11.44
N LYS A 84 -10.37 13.31 11.32
CA LYS A 84 -11.51 12.41 11.58
C LYS A 84 -11.79 11.51 10.38
N ASP A 85 -12.48 10.40 10.64
CA ASP A 85 -13.00 9.46 9.63
C ASP A 85 -11.95 8.88 8.67
N LYS A 86 -10.74 8.62 9.18
CA LYS A 86 -9.60 8.13 8.39
C LYS A 86 -9.94 6.88 7.57
N MET A 87 -10.70 5.95 8.14
CA MET A 87 -11.13 4.73 7.46
C MET A 87 -11.98 5.04 6.21
N LYS A 88 -12.93 5.97 6.31
CA LYS A 88 -13.78 6.39 5.19
C LYS A 88 -12.95 7.06 4.09
N LYS A 89 -11.99 7.91 4.47
CA LYS A 89 -11.05 8.54 3.52
C LYS A 89 -10.22 7.47 2.79
N ILE A 90 -9.68 6.50 3.52
CA ILE A 90 -8.90 5.38 2.96
C ILE A 90 -9.75 4.57 1.97
N GLN A 91 -11.00 4.27 2.30
CA GLN A 91 -11.91 3.57 1.41
C GLN A 91 -12.13 4.32 0.10
N VAL A 92 -12.46 5.62 0.19
CA VAL A 92 -12.66 6.48 -0.98
C VAL A 92 -11.39 6.55 -1.84
N SER A 93 -10.22 6.74 -1.23
CA SER A 93 -8.95 6.79 -1.95
C SER A 93 -8.64 5.47 -2.68
N GLN A 94 -8.89 4.32 -2.05
CA GLN A 94 -8.72 3.03 -2.70
C GLN A 94 -9.74 2.77 -3.83
N GLU A 95 -10.99 3.21 -3.69
CA GLU A 95 -11.97 3.08 -4.77
C GLU A 95 -11.66 4.01 -5.95
N LYS A 96 -11.10 5.19 -5.69
CA LYS A 96 -10.55 6.07 -6.73
C LYS A 96 -9.38 5.40 -7.45
N LEU A 97 -8.46 4.81 -6.69
CA LEU A 97 -7.27 4.15 -7.22
C LEU A 97 -7.60 3.06 -8.25
N LYS A 98 -8.60 2.21 -7.97
CA LYS A 98 -9.05 1.17 -8.92
C LYS A 98 -9.56 1.73 -10.25
N LYS A 99 -10.00 2.98 -10.28
CA LYS A 99 -10.53 3.65 -11.49
C LYS A 99 -9.46 4.40 -12.26
N LEU A 100 -8.28 4.63 -11.66
CA LEU A 100 -7.23 5.40 -12.31
C LEU A 100 -6.51 4.57 -13.38
N PRO A 101 -6.18 5.18 -14.54
CA PRO A 101 -5.42 4.52 -15.58
C PRO A 101 -4.01 4.10 -15.11
N ASP A 102 -3.49 4.80 -14.10
CA ASP A 102 -2.21 4.52 -13.45
C ASP A 102 -2.04 3.06 -13.04
N TYR A 103 -3.13 2.38 -12.63
CA TYR A 103 -3.10 0.95 -12.31
C TYR A 103 -2.63 0.09 -13.49
N TYR A 104 -3.16 0.38 -14.68
CA TYR A 104 -2.87 -0.34 -15.91
C TYR A 104 -1.50 0.05 -16.46
N VAL A 105 -1.14 1.33 -16.38
CA VAL A 105 0.18 1.82 -16.79
C VAL A 105 1.27 1.20 -15.92
N ASN A 106 1.11 1.21 -14.59
CA ASN A 106 2.06 0.59 -13.67
C ASN A 106 2.17 -0.91 -13.90
N TYR A 107 1.06 -1.60 -14.18
CA TYR A 107 1.08 -3.02 -14.50
C TYR A 107 1.86 -3.29 -15.79
N TRP A 108 1.62 -2.52 -16.84
CA TRP A 108 2.35 -2.65 -18.09
C TRP A 108 3.84 -2.35 -17.92
N LEU A 109 4.20 -1.31 -17.16
CA LEU A 109 5.59 -1.00 -16.83
C LEU A 109 6.27 -2.15 -16.08
N LEU A 110 5.62 -2.69 -15.04
CA LEU A 110 6.12 -3.83 -14.28
C LEU A 110 6.29 -5.08 -15.15
N ARG A 111 5.35 -5.33 -16.06
CA ARG A 111 5.32 -6.55 -16.87
C ARG A 111 6.22 -6.51 -18.09
N VAL A 112 6.33 -5.35 -18.74
CA VAL A 112 6.99 -5.22 -20.05
C VAL A 112 8.28 -4.45 -19.92
N ALA A 113 8.25 -3.26 -19.31
CA ALA A 113 9.47 -2.46 -19.19
C ALA A 113 10.47 -3.15 -18.26
N PHE A 114 10.05 -3.60 -17.08
CA PHE A 114 11.01 -4.19 -16.12
C PHE A 114 11.53 -5.58 -16.51
N THR A 115 10.87 -6.29 -17.43
CA THR A 115 11.41 -7.55 -17.98
C THR A 115 12.41 -7.34 -19.11
N ILE A 116 12.30 -6.24 -19.85
CA ILE A 116 13.15 -5.95 -21.02
C ILE A 116 14.37 -5.13 -20.60
N PHE A 117 14.24 -4.20 -19.67
CA PHE A 117 15.32 -3.32 -19.28
C PHE A 117 16.32 -3.99 -18.32
N PRO A 118 17.64 -3.82 -18.53
CA PRO A 118 18.67 -4.34 -17.63
C PRO A 118 18.51 -3.80 -16.20
N ALA A 119 18.73 -4.67 -15.21
CA ALA A 119 18.60 -4.34 -13.79
C ALA A 119 19.42 -3.09 -13.38
N THR A 120 20.56 -2.85 -14.01
CA THR A 120 21.45 -1.71 -13.74
C THR A 120 20.86 -0.35 -14.15
N LEU A 121 20.00 -0.33 -15.16
CA LEU A 121 19.25 0.87 -15.56
C LEU A 121 18.08 1.07 -14.61
N LEU A 122 17.32 0.00 -14.36
CA LEU A 122 16.18 0.04 -13.46
C LEU A 122 16.57 0.45 -12.06
N SER A 123 17.67 -0.06 -11.50
CA SER A 123 18.13 0.28 -10.15
C SER A 123 18.43 1.78 -9.98
N LYS A 124 18.78 2.49 -11.05
CA LYS A 124 19.02 3.94 -11.02
C LYS A 124 17.71 4.74 -11.01
N PHE A 125 16.66 4.24 -11.67
CA PHE A 125 15.33 4.87 -11.73
C PHE A 125 14.35 4.36 -10.67
N ALA A 126 14.62 3.19 -10.07
CA ALA A 126 13.79 2.54 -9.06
C ALA A 126 13.87 3.20 -7.68
N VAL A 127 14.77 4.18 -7.50
CA VAL A 127 14.80 5.03 -6.31
C VAL A 127 13.62 6.00 -6.41
N CYS A 128 12.42 5.49 -6.12
CA CYS A 128 11.20 6.27 -6.12
C CYS A 128 11.19 7.16 -4.87
N SER A 129 11.66 8.40 -4.98
CA SER A 129 11.67 9.40 -3.89
C SER A 129 10.27 9.90 -3.51
N GLN A 130 9.24 9.51 -4.27
CA GLN A 130 7.87 10.00 -4.16
C GLN A 130 7.02 9.22 -3.16
N ALA A 131 7.50 8.06 -2.68
CA ALA A 131 6.82 7.23 -1.70
C ALA A 131 7.60 7.19 -0.40
N THR A 132 6.91 7.47 0.71
CA THR A 132 7.53 7.49 2.03
C THR A 132 7.42 6.14 2.74
N LEU A 133 6.49 5.28 2.30
CA LEU A 133 6.24 3.97 2.87
C LEU A 133 5.76 2.98 1.80
N SER A 134 6.11 1.70 1.96
CA SER A 134 5.52 0.60 1.19
C SER A 134 4.89 -0.41 2.16
N THR A 135 3.69 -0.87 1.87
CA THR A 135 2.96 -1.85 2.69
C THR A 135 2.41 -2.95 1.80
N SER A 136 2.51 -4.21 2.22
CA SER A 136 1.93 -5.34 1.48
C SER A 136 1.23 -6.31 2.43
N ASN A 137 0.06 -6.78 2.03
CA ASN A 137 -0.62 -7.94 2.58
C ASN A 137 -0.79 -9.05 1.54
N VAL A 138 -0.09 -8.93 0.40
CA VAL A 138 -0.06 -9.95 -0.65
C VAL A 138 1.03 -10.95 -0.28
N PRO A 139 0.77 -12.27 -0.36
CA PRO A 139 1.81 -13.26 -0.16
C PRO A 139 2.97 -13.00 -1.13
N GLY A 140 4.18 -12.91 -0.58
CA GLY A 140 5.39 -12.84 -1.39
C GLY A 140 5.65 -14.18 -2.10
N PRO A 141 6.53 -14.19 -3.12
CA PRO A 141 7.10 -15.43 -3.63
C PRO A 141 7.91 -16.17 -2.55
#